data_AF-A0A9X4R6C7-F1
#
_entry.id   AF-A0A9X4R6C7-F1
#
_cell.length_a   1.000
_cell.length_b   1.000
_cell.length_c   1.000
_cell.angle_alpha   90.00
_cell.angle_beta   90.00
_cell.angle_gamma   90.00
#
_symmetry.space_group_name_H-M   'P 1'
#
loop_
_entity.id
_entity.type
_entity.pdbx_description
1 polymer ?
#
loop_
_entity_poly.entity_id
_entity_poly.type
_entity_poly.pdbx_seq_one_letter_code
_entity_poly.pdbx_strand_id
1 'polypeptide(L)' 'MNPGPEADKVLLAHMRDCLGRIHEYTNAERARFEGSRLVQDAVIRNLQTLAESSQRWPKP' A
#
# COMPACT_ATOMS: atom_id res chain seq x y z
N MET A 1 5.66 21.63 -10.07
CA MET A 1 6.41 20.68 -10.91
C MET A 1 5.68 19.35 -10.87
N ASN A 2 5.27 18.81 -12.03
CA ASN A 2 4.94 17.40 -12.08
C ASN A 2 6.23 16.61 -11.91
N PRO A 3 6.30 15.62 -11.01
CA PRO A 3 7.45 14.75 -10.91
C PRO A 3 7.69 14.09 -12.28
N GLY A 4 8.96 13.95 -12.69
CA GLY A 4 9.30 13.26 -13.93
C GLY A 4 9.15 11.75 -13.80
N PRO A 5 9.32 10.98 -14.91
CA PRO A 5 9.10 9.52 -14.95
C PRO A 5 9.84 8.71 -13.89
N GLU A 6 11.00 9.17 -13.41
CA GLU A 6 11.74 8.49 -12.34
C GLU A 6 11.03 8.56 -10.99
N ALA A 7 10.35 9.68 -10.70
CA ALA A 7 9.58 9.82 -9.47
C ALA A 7 8.32 8.94 -9.52
N ASP A 8 7.70 8.78 -10.69
CA ASP A 8 6.57 7.87 -10.88
C ASP A 8 6.98 6.41 -10.64
N LYS A 9 8.16 6.00 -11.10
CA LYS A 9 8.70 4.65 -10.82
C LYS A 9 8.91 4.41 -9.33
N VAL A 10 9.46 5.38 -8.60
CA VAL A 10 9.63 5.30 -7.14
C VAL A 10 8.29 5.20 -6.44
N LEU A 11 7.29 5.98 -6.88
CA LEU A 11 5.95 5.96 -6.34
C LEU A 11 5.26 4.60 -6.55
N LEU A 12 5.37 4.03 -7.76
CA LEU A 12 4.85 2.69 -8.06
C LEU A 12 5.57 1.60 -7.26
N ALA A 13 6.89 1.69 -7.10
CA ALA A 13 7.65 0.76 -6.28
C ALA A 13 7.16 0.80 -4.82
N HIS A 14 6.94 1.99 -4.28
CA HIS A 14 6.41 2.16 -2.92
C HIS A 14 5.00 1.57 -2.76
N MET A 15 4.10 1.80 -3.73
CA MET A 15 2.77 1.19 -3.73
C MET A 15 2.84 -0.34 -3.78
N ARG A 16 3.73 -0.90 -4.60
CA ARG A 16 3.95 -2.35 -4.67
C ARG A 16 4.43 -2.91 -3.33
N ASP A 17 5.33 -2.21 -2.63
CA ASP A 17 5.81 -2.65 -1.31
C ASP A 17 4.68 -2.65 -0.27
N CYS A 18 3.79 -1.66 -0.29
CA CYS A 18 2.60 -1.66 0.57
C CYS A 18 1.68 -2.85 0.30
N LEU A 19 1.45 -3.20 -0.96
CA LEU A 19 0.67 -4.39 -1.34
C LEU A 19 1.36 -5.68 -0.87
N GLY A 20 2.69 -5.77 -1.02
CA GLY A 20 3.50 -6.88 -0.51
C GLY A 20 3.34 -7.07 0.99
N ARG A 21 3.45 -6.00 1.78
CA ARG A 21 3.24 -6.05 3.23
C ARG A 21 1.83 -6.50 3.60
N ILE A 22 0.80 -6.01 2.92
CA ILE A 22 -0.59 -6.46 3.15
C ILE A 22 -0.69 -7.96 2.91
N HIS A 23 -0.09 -8.47 1.82
CA HIS A 23 -0.06 -9.90 1.54
C HIS A 23 0.69 -10.68 2.63
N GLU A 24 1.86 -10.23 3.07
CA GLU A 24 2.66 -10.87 4.13
C GLU A 24 1.93 -10.90 5.50
N TYR A 25 1.28 -9.81 5.89
CA TYR A 25 0.55 -9.74 7.15
C TYR A 25 -0.68 -10.64 7.15
N THR A 26 -1.36 -10.75 6.02
CA THR A 26 -2.60 -11.53 5.88
C THR A 26 -2.36 -12.96 5.44
N ASN A 27 -1.22 -13.29 4.84
CA ASN A 27 -0.98 -14.52 4.08
C ASN A 27 -2.02 -14.80 2.99
N ALA A 28 -2.75 -13.77 2.52
CA ALA A 28 -3.98 -13.94 1.74
C ALA A 28 -5.05 -14.84 2.40
N GLU A 29 -5.03 -14.96 3.74
CA GLU A 29 -5.99 -15.74 4.51
C GLU A 29 -6.94 -14.82 5.28
N ARG A 30 -8.24 -14.98 5.04
CA ARG A 30 -9.27 -14.21 5.76
C ARG A 30 -9.19 -14.41 7.28
N ALA A 31 -8.99 -15.66 7.72
CA ALA A 31 -8.93 -15.99 9.14
C ALA A 31 -7.77 -15.27 9.86
N ARG A 32 -6.62 -15.11 9.20
CA ARG A 32 -5.46 -14.41 9.74
C ARG A 32 -5.71 -12.91 9.91
N PHE A 33 -6.43 -12.30 8.97
CA PHE A 33 -6.89 -10.91 9.09
C PHE A 33 -7.92 -10.73 10.21
N GLU A 34 -8.95 -11.57 10.25
CA GLU A 34 -10.04 -11.45 11.23
C GLU A 34 -9.62 -11.77 12.66
N GLY A 35 -8.69 -12.72 12.83
CA GLY A 35 -8.23 -13.18 14.15
C GLY A 35 -7.20 -12.28 14.84
N SER A 36 -6.72 -11.21 14.20
CA SER A 36 -5.67 -10.36 14.77
C SER A 36 -5.91 -8.87 14.53
N ARG A 37 -6.21 -8.14 15.61
CA ARG A 37 -6.33 -6.67 15.58
C ARG A 37 -5.04 -6.00 15.09
N LEU A 38 -3.88 -6.55 15.47
CA LEU A 38 -2.59 -6.05 15.02
C LEU A 38 -2.41 -6.17 13.49
N VAL A 39 -2.84 -7.30 12.92
CA VAL A 39 -2.83 -7.50 11.45
C VAL A 39 -3.80 -6.52 10.78
N GLN A 40 -4.99 -6.31 11.35
CA GLN A 40 -5.95 -5.34 10.83
C GLN A 40 -5.39 -3.92 10.82
N ASP A 41 -4.77 -3.48 11.91
CA ASP A 41 -4.14 -2.16 12.00
C ASP A 41 -2.99 -2.00 11.00
N ALA A 42 -2.16 -3.03 10.84
CA ALA A 42 -1.08 -3.03 9.85
C ALA A 42 -1.61 -2.93 8.41
N VAL A 43 -2.70 -3.65 8.08
CA VAL A 43 -3.35 -3.57 6.77
C VAL A 43 -3.96 -2.19 6.53
N ILE A 44 -4.73 -1.65 7.49
CA ILE A 44 -5.36 -0.33 7.38
C ILE A 44 -4.29 0.75 7.15
N ARG A 45 -3.17 0.70 7.88
CA ARG A 45 -2.08 1.65 7.70
C ARG A 45 -1.46 1.60 6.30
N ASN A 46 -1.22 0.40 5.77
CA ASN A 46 -0.70 0.25 4.40
C ASN A 46 -1.71 0.72 3.35
N LEU A 47 -3.01 0.49 3.56
CA LEU A 47 -4.07 0.99 2.68
C LEU A 47 -4.14 2.54 2.71
N GLN A 48 -3.97 3.15 3.88
CA GLN A 48 -3.90 4.61 3.98
C GLN A 48 -2.68 5.16 3.21
N THR A 49 -1.50 4.56 3.37
CA THR A 49 -0.30 4.96 2.63
C THR A 49 -0.47 4.80 1.11
N LEU A 50 -1.16 3.74 0.67
CA LEU A 50 -1.53 3.57 -0.74
C LEU A 50 -2.44 4.68 -1.24
N ALA A 51 -3.48 5.03 -0.47
CA ALA A 51 -4.41 6.09 -0.82
C ALA A 51 -3.69 7.45 -0.94
N GLU A 52 -2.86 7.81 0.04
CA GLU A 52 -2.05 9.04 0.02
C GLU A 52 -1.08 9.07 -1.16
N SER A 53 -0.46 7.93 -1.49
CA SER A 53 0.43 7.80 -2.65
C SER A 53 -0.33 7.98 -3.96
N SER A 54 -1.55 7.45 -4.07
CA SER A 54 -2.38 7.54 -5.28
C SER A 54 -2.84 8.96 -5.58
N GLN A 55 -3.01 9.80 -4.55
CA GLN A 55 -3.36 11.22 -4.72
C GLN A 55 -2.21 12.03 -5.32
N ARG A 56 -0.97 11.56 -5.20
CA ARG A 56 0.22 12.18 -5.80
C ARG A 56 0.43 11.73 -7.26
N TRP A 57 -0.31 10.72 -7.71
CA TRP A 57 -0.25 10.26 -9.09
C TRP A 57 -0.78 11.35 -10.04
N PRO A 58 -0.08 11.66 -11.14
CA PRO A 58 -0.59 12.59 -12.14
C PRO A 58 -1.93 12.06 -12.69
N LYS A 59 -3.00 12.85 -12.55
CA LYS A 59 -4.25 12.55 -13.25
C LYS A 59 -4.01 12.72 -14.76
N PRO A 60 -4.59 11.86 -15.62
CA PRO A 60 -4.51 12.00 -17.06
C PRO A 60 -5.07 13.34 -17.56
#